data_AF-A0A0B7AR03-F1
#
_entry.id   AF-A0A0B7AR03-F1
#
_cell.length_a   1.000
_cell.length_b   1.000
_cell.length_c   1.000
_cell.angle_alpha   90.00
_cell.angle_beta   90.00
_cell.angle_gamma   90.00
#
_symmetry.space_group_name_H-M   'P 1'
#
loop_
_entity.id
_entity.type
_entity.pdbx_description
1 polymer ?
#
loop_
_entity_poly.entity_id
_entity_poly.type
_entity_poly.pdbx_seq_one_letter_code
_entity_poly.pdbx_strand_id
1 'polypeptide(L)'
;INGFALPLKEEHKIFLLKVLLPLHKVKSLSVYHPQLAYCVVQFLEKDPSLTEQVIMGLLKFWPKVHSPKEVMFLNELEEILDVIEPAEFTKVMVPLFKQLSKCVSSPHFQVAERALYFWNNEYILSLISDNVSAILPIMFPALYKSKEHWNKTIHGLIYNALKLFMEMNQKLFDDCTQQYKAERQKEKEKHKQRDEAWNKISNLAQDNPQYKLVMLSPASNNPGSPMPASSNSQAEDEGDVIVSMEKLEAEAKDVKNSIVQKKKKDKPLLRRKSELPHDVVMIKALETHKRSDEFLVTSSEQN
;
A
#
# COMPACT_ATOMS: atom_id res chain seq x y z
N ILE A 1 -5.92 28.35 -3.89
CA ILE A 1 -6.76 27.22 -4.38
C ILE A 1 -8.23 27.49 -4.07
N ASN A 2 -8.66 27.65 -2.81
CA ASN A 2 -10.07 27.87 -2.44
C ASN A 2 -10.79 28.98 -3.24
N GLY A 3 -10.12 30.09 -3.53
CA GLY A 3 -10.67 31.19 -4.33
C GLY A 3 -10.63 30.99 -5.86
N PHE A 4 -10.20 29.84 -6.38
CA PHE A 4 -10.21 29.60 -7.82
C PHE A 4 -11.63 29.57 -8.37
N ALA A 5 -11.85 30.36 -9.42
CA ALA A 5 -13.07 30.31 -10.22
C ALA A 5 -13.20 28.97 -10.94
N LEU A 6 -14.44 28.55 -11.18
CA LEU A 6 -14.77 27.37 -11.97
C LEU A 6 -15.24 27.81 -13.37
N PRO A 7 -14.86 27.10 -14.45
CA PRO A 7 -13.98 25.93 -14.48
C PRO A 7 -12.52 26.29 -14.16
N LEU A 8 -11.75 25.32 -13.65
CA LEU A 8 -10.33 25.54 -13.38
C LEU A 8 -9.56 25.84 -14.69
N LYS A 9 -8.77 26.92 -14.65
CA LYS A 9 -7.83 27.25 -15.73
C LYS A 9 -6.75 26.18 -15.89
N GLU A 10 -6.29 25.98 -17.12
CA GLU A 10 -5.26 24.99 -17.45
C GLU A 10 -3.94 25.22 -16.67
N GLU A 11 -3.55 26.47 -16.45
CA GLU A 11 -2.37 26.82 -15.65
C GLU A 11 -2.44 26.27 -14.21
N HIS A 12 -3.64 26.22 -13.61
CA HIS A 12 -3.85 25.66 -12.28
C HIS A 12 -3.73 24.12 -12.29
N LYS A 13 -4.20 23.47 -13.37
CA LYS A 13 -4.05 22.01 -13.55
C LYS A 13 -2.58 21.64 -13.72
N ILE A 14 -1.85 22.40 -14.55
CA ILE A 14 -0.40 22.26 -14.70
C ILE A 14 0.31 22.45 -13.36
N PHE A 15 -0.07 23.47 -12.57
CA PHE A 15 0.49 23.70 -11.24
C PHE A 15 0.31 22.50 -10.31
N LEU A 16 -0.89 21.91 -10.24
CA LEU A 16 -1.13 20.68 -9.47
C LEU A 16 -0.19 19.54 -9.92
N LEU A 17 -0.16 19.26 -11.22
CA LEU A 17 0.51 18.07 -11.75
C LEU A 17 2.03 18.20 -11.82
N LYS A 18 2.55 19.40 -12.07
CA LYS A 18 3.99 19.67 -12.30
C LYS A 18 4.70 20.28 -11.11
N VAL A 19 3.97 20.85 -10.15
CA VAL A 19 4.56 21.48 -8.95
C VAL A 19 4.13 20.74 -7.69
N LEU A 20 2.83 20.67 -7.39
CA LEU A 20 2.36 20.09 -6.12
C LEU A 20 2.64 18.58 -6.04
N LEU A 21 2.30 17.80 -7.06
CA LEU A 21 2.55 16.35 -7.02
C LEU A 21 4.04 16.00 -6.87
N PRO A 22 4.99 16.59 -7.62
CA PRO A 22 6.41 16.31 -7.42
C PRO A 22 6.98 16.67 -6.04
N LEU A 23 6.35 17.59 -5.27
CA LEU A 23 6.79 17.91 -3.90
C LEU A 23 6.72 16.71 -2.96
N HIS A 24 5.90 15.70 -3.27
CA HIS A 24 5.85 14.45 -2.53
C HIS A 24 7.15 13.63 -2.63
N LYS A 25 8.05 13.92 -3.57
CA LYS A 25 9.30 13.15 -3.75
C LYS A 25 10.36 13.49 -2.70
N VAL A 26 10.34 14.69 -2.12
CA VAL A 26 11.41 15.20 -1.26
C VAL A 26 11.47 14.43 0.08
N LYS A 27 12.67 14.29 0.67
CA LYS A 27 12.85 13.55 1.93
C LYS A 27 12.19 14.26 3.12
N SER A 28 12.22 15.58 3.17
CA SER A 28 11.66 16.42 4.23
C SER A 28 10.14 16.63 4.13
N LEU A 29 9.42 15.74 3.43
CA LEU A 29 7.97 15.84 3.23
C LEU A 29 7.21 15.99 4.55
N SER A 30 7.68 15.39 5.65
CA SER A 30 7.03 15.45 6.96
C SER A 30 6.84 16.86 7.51
N VAL A 31 7.61 17.84 7.05
CA VAL A 31 7.53 19.23 7.51
C VAL A 31 6.32 19.98 6.95
N TYR A 32 5.84 19.59 5.76
CA TYR A 32 4.80 20.33 5.02
C TYR A 32 3.69 19.45 4.45
N HIS A 33 3.69 18.15 4.77
CA HIS A 33 2.75 17.19 4.21
C HIS A 33 1.28 17.52 4.48
N PRO A 34 0.85 17.84 5.72
CA PRO A 34 -0.55 18.17 5.96
C PRO A 34 -1.05 19.32 5.06
N GLN A 35 -0.21 20.34 4.86
CA GLN A 35 -0.53 21.48 4.02
C GLN A 35 -0.55 21.12 2.53
N LEU A 36 0.34 20.22 2.09
CA LEU A 36 0.38 19.75 0.72
C LEU A 36 -0.83 18.85 0.39
N ALA A 37 -1.14 17.88 1.25
CA ALA A 37 -2.29 17.00 1.12
C ALA A 37 -3.59 17.80 1.04
N TYR A 38 -3.74 18.80 1.92
CA TYR A 38 -4.84 19.76 1.85
C TYR A 38 -4.96 20.45 0.50
N CYS A 39 -3.85 20.97 -0.03
CA CYS A 39 -3.86 21.61 -1.34
C CYS A 39 -4.32 20.64 -2.44
N VAL A 40 -3.86 19.39 -2.40
CA VAL A 40 -4.27 18.34 -3.36
C VAL A 40 -5.76 18.05 -3.25
N VAL A 41 -6.28 17.79 -2.05
CA VAL A 41 -7.71 17.53 -1.81
C VAL A 41 -8.57 18.70 -2.28
N GLN A 42 -8.19 19.95 -1.98
CA GLN A 42 -8.92 21.14 -2.45
C GLN A 42 -8.96 21.29 -3.98
N PHE A 43 -7.96 20.78 -4.69
CA PHE A 43 -8.01 20.72 -6.15
C PHE A 43 -9.04 19.69 -6.64
N LEU A 44 -9.08 18.52 -6.00
CA LEU A 44 -10.00 17.44 -6.37
C LEU A 44 -11.47 17.78 -6.05
N GLU A 45 -11.73 18.47 -4.93
CA GLU A 45 -13.08 18.99 -4.63
C GLU A 45 -13.59 19.97 -5.69
N LYS A 46 -12.69 20.69 -6.38
CA LYS A 46 -13.04 21.66 -7.41
C LYS A 46 -13.18 21.05 -8.80
N ASP A 47 -12.37 20.05 -9.11
CA ASP A 47 -12.39 19.35 -10.40
C ASP A 47 -12.02 17.86 -10.20
N PRO A 48 -13.04 16.99 -10.01
CA PRO A 48 -12.84 15.55 -9.79
C PRO A 48 -12.12 14.84 -10.94
N SER A 49 -12.14 15.40 -12.17
CA SER A 49 -11.48 14.80 -13.34
C SER A 49 -9.96 14.70 -13.21
N LEU A 50 -9.37 15.41 -12.25
CA LEU A 50 -7.94 15.38 -11.94
C LEU A 50 -7.54 14.19 -11.06
N THR A 51 -8.52 13.48 -10.46
CA THR A 51 -8.27 12.44 -9.46
C THR A 51 -7.42 11.30 -10.00
N GLU A 52 -7.71 10.82 -11.21
CA GLU A 52 -6.94 9.75 -11.83
C GLU A 52 -5.45 10.11 -11.95
N GLN A 53 -5.16 11.30 -12.47
CA GLN A 53 -3.78 11.77 -12.65
C GLN A 53 -3.06 11.97 -11.31
N VAL A 54 -3.76 12.45 -10.29
CA VAL A 54 -3.24 12.64 -8.93
C VAL A 54 -2.89 11.30 -8.28
N ILE A 55 -3.83 10.34 -8.25
CA ILE A 55 -3.59 9.03 -7.64
C ILE A 55 -2.49 8.28 -8.38
N MET A 56 -2.49 8.28 -9.71
CA MET A 56 -1.42 7.66 -10.49
C MET A 56 -0.06 8.34 -10.25
N GLY A 57 -0.04 9.66 -10.03
CA GLY A 57 1.14 10.42 -9.62
C GLY A 57 1.67 10.00 -8.25
N LEU A 58 0.80 9.90 -7.24
CA LEU A 58 1.17 9.42 -5.89
C LEU A 58 1.69 7.98 -5.92
N LEU A 59 1.00 7.08 -6.64
CA LEU A 59 1.45 5.69 -6.83
C LEU A 59 2.80 5.60 -7.53
N LYS A 60 3.08 6.50 -8.49
CA LYS A 60 4.39 6.59 -9.14
C LYS A 60 5.50 7.03 -8.18
N PHE A 61 5.19 7.89 -7.22
CA PHE A 61 6.14 8.42 -6.23
C PHE A 61 6.17 7.63 -4.92
N TRP A 62 5.50 6.47 -4.87
CA TRP A 62 5.36 5.67 -3.67
C TRP A 62 6.71 5.39 -2.99
N PRO A 63 6.87 5.72 -1.69
CA PRO A 63 8.12 5.47 -0.96
C PRO A 63 8.40 3.98 -0.85
N LYS A 64 9.61 3.53 -1.24
CA LYS A 64 10.01 2.11 -1.15
C LYS A 64 10.88 1.74 0.05
N VAL A 65 11.50 2.74 0.68
CA VAL A 65 12.53 2.56 1.72
C VAL A 65 12.35 3.51 2.91
N HIS A 66 11.19 4.16 3.02
CA HIS A 66 10.93 5.19 4.04
C HIS A 66 9.52 5.04 4.63
N SER A 67 9.36 4.09 5.57
CA SER A 67 8.07 3.70 6.15
C SER A 67 7.23 4.86 6.71
N PRO A 68 7.79 5.85 7.45
CA PRO A 68 6.98 6.99 7.91
C PRO A 68 6.33 7.78 6.78
N LYS A 69 7.00 7.86 5.62
CA LYS A 69 6.49 8.56 4.44
C LYS A 69 5.46 7.72 3.70
N GLU A 70 5.60 6.40 3.75
CA GLU A 70 4.59 5.46 3.27
C GLU A 70 3.28 5.61 4.08
N VAL A 71 3.38 5.75 5.41
CA VAL A 71 2.22 6.05 6.29
C VAL A 71 1.59 7.40 5.94
N MET A 72 2.39 8.42 5.62
CA MET A 72 1.88 9.71 5.17
C MET A 72 1.12 9.62 3.84
N PHE A 73 1.66 8.89 2.86
CA PHE A 73 0.97 8.63 1.59
C PHE A 73 -0.34 7.86 1.79
N LEU A 74 -0.38 6.90 2.72
CA LEU A 74 -1.62 6.21 3.08
C LEU A 74 -2.64 7.15 3.74
N ASN A 75 -2.19 8.12 4.55
CA ASN A 75 -3.06 9.17 5.09
C ASN A 75 -3.67 10.03 3.99
N GLU A 76 -2.84 10.59 3.13
CA GLU A 76 -3.30 11.45 2.04
C GLU A 76 -4.22 10.70 1.07
N LEU A 77 -3.92 9.43 0.76
CA LEU A 77 -4.81 8.62 -0.07
C LEU A 77 -6.18 8.39 0.58
N GLU A 78 -6.26 8.20 1.90
CA GLU A 78 -7.58 8.11 2.55
C GLU A 78 -8.35 9.42 2.44
N GLU A 79 -7.71 10.56 2.67
CA GLU A 79 -8.35 11.89 2.53
C GLU A 79 -8.83 12.14 1.09
N ILE A 80 -8.07 11.70 0.08
CA ILE A 80 -8.48 11.76 -1.33
C ILE A 80 -9.68 10.84 -1.59
N LEU A 81 -9.67 9.62 -1.04
CA LEU A 81 -10.77 8.68 -1.20
C LEU A 81 -12.04 9.10 -0.45
N ASP A 82 -11.96 9.95 0.57
CA ASP A 82 -13.15 10.51 1.23
C ASP A 82 -13.94 11.50 0.35
N VAL A 83 -13.28 12.07 -0.67
CA VAL A 83 -13.89 13.04 -1.60
C VAL A 83 -14.00 12.53 -3.04
N ILE A 84 -13.48 11.34 -3.33
CA ILE A 84 -13.51 10.76 -4.69
C ILE A 84 -14.95 10.47 -5.12
N GLU A 85 -15.28 10.71 -6.39
CA GLU A 85 -16.54 10.25 -6.96
C GLU A 85 -16.44 8.78 -7.41
N PRO A 86 -17.51 7.97 -7.32
CA PRO A 86 -17.48 6.56 -7.74
C PRO A 86 -16.99 6.35 -9.18
N ALA A 87 -17.36 7.26 -10.10
CA ALA A 87 -16.92 7.21 -11.49
C ALA A 87 -15.39 7.35 -11.62
N GLU A 88 -14.76 8.22 -10.83
CA GLU A 88 -13.31 8.38 -10.81
C GLU A 88 -12.61 7.22 -10.09
N PHE A 89 -13.23 6.68 -9.04
CA PHE A 89 -12.70 5.54 -8.30
C PHE A 89 -12.50 4.29 -9.20
N THR A 90 -13.46 3.99 -10.08
CA THR A 90 -13.35 2.82 -10.98
C THR A 90 -12.14 2.86 -11.90
N LYS A 91 -11.65 4.06 -12.26
CA LYS A 91 -10.46 4.24 -13.11
C LYS A 91 -9.16 3.88 -12.39
N VAL A 92 -9.12 4.07 -11.07
CA VAL A 92 -7.89 3.94 -10.27
C VAL A 92 -7.88 2.74 -9.31
N MET A 93 -9.03 2.11 -9.05
CA MET A 93 -9.15 1.07 -8.03
C MET A 93 -8.16 -0.09 -8.22
N VAL A 94 -7.92 -0.54 -9.45
CA VAL A 94 -7.03 -1.69 -9.70
C VAL A 94 -5.58 -1.37 -9.32
N PRO A 95 -4.92 -0.31 -9.84
CA PRO A 95 -3.56 0.03 -9.43
C PRO A 95 -3.45 0.45 -7.96
N LEU A 96 -4.47 1.14 -7.42
CA LEU A 96 -4.53 1.53 -6.02
C LEU A 96 -4.52 0.31 -5.09
N PHE A 97 -5.42 -0.64 -5.30
CA PHE A 97 -5.54 -1.83 -4.45
C PHE A 97 -4.38 -2.80 -4.65
N LYS A 98 -3.71 -2.82 -5.81
CA LYS A 98 -2.42 -3.51 -5.96
C LYS A 98 -1.34 -2.92 -5.05
N GLN A 99 -1.35 -1.62 -4.80
CA GLN A 99 -0.42 -0.99 -3.87
C GLN A 99 -0.84 -1.20 -2.41
N LEU A 100 -2.13 -1.08 -2.08
CA LEU A 100 -2.63 -1.39 -0.73
C LEU A 100 -2.36 -2.85 -0.34
N SER A 101 -2.52 -3.80 -1.28
CA SER A 101 -2.18 -5.22 -1.11
C SER A 101 -0.73 -5.41 -0.62
N LYS A 102 0.24 -4.68 -1.20
CA LYS A 102 1.64 -4.69 -0.73
C LYS A 102 1.80 -4.06 0.66
N CYS A 103 1.07 -2.99 0.95
CA CYS A 103 1.14 -2.30 2.24
C CYS A 103 0.59 -3.19 3.37
N VAL A 104 -0.50 -3.91 3.11
CA VAL A 104 -1.09 -4.90 4.04
C VAL A 104 -0.12 -6.04 4.31
N SER A 105 0.58 -6.54 3.30
CA SER A 105 1.63 -7.56 3.46
C SER A 105 2.97 -7.02 3.96
N SER A 106 3.07 -5.72 4.29
CA SER A 106 4.32 -5.14 4.80
C SER A 106 4.68 -5.74 6.16
N PRO A 107 5.96 -6.11 6.39
CA PRO A 107 6.41 -6.53 7.72
C PRO A 107 6.46 -5.36 8.70
N HIS A 108 6.41 -4.11 8.21
CA HIS A 108 6.46 -2.92 9.04
C HIS A 108 5.07 -2.60 9.60
N PHE A 109 4.89 -2.84 10.91
CA PHE A 109 3.56 -2.83 11.52
C PHE A 109 2.79 -1.52 11.29
N GLN A 110 3.42 -0.34 11.37
CA GLN A 110 2.72 0.93 11.18
C GLN A 110 2.14 1.08 9.76
N VAL A 111 2.79 0.50 8.75
CA VAL A 111 2.34 0.56 7.36
C VAL A 111 1.15 -0.38 7.16
N ALA A 112 1.29 -1.64 7.62
CA ALA A 112 0.23 -2.63 7.54
C ALA A 112 -1.01 -2.23 8.34
N GLU A 113 -0.82 -1.78 9.59
CA GLU A 113 -1.90 -1.26 10.44
C GLU A 113 -2.62 -0.10 9.73
N ARG A 114 -1.86 0.88 9.22
CA ARG A 114 -2.43 2.06 8.55
C ARG A 114 -3.22 1.70 7.28
N ALA A 115 -2.73 0.75 6.48
CA ALA A 115 -3.43 0.28 5.29
C ALA A 115 -4.72 -0.47 5.66
N LEU A 116 -4.69 -1.31 6.70
CA LEU A 116 -5.88 -2.04 7.17
C LEU A 116 -6.96 -1.13 7.77
N TYR A 117 -6.59 0.06 8.25
CA TYR A 117 -7.55 1.05 8.72
C TYR A 117 -8.52 1.56 7.64
N PHE A 118 -8.22 1.38 6.34
CA PHE A 118 -9.14 1.72 5.24
C PHE A 118 -10.47 0.97 5.34
N TRP A 119 -10.48 -0.26 5.89
CA TRP A 119 -11.71 -1.04 6.12
C TRP A 119 -12.60 -0.50 7.23
N ASN A 120 -12.14 0.50 8.00
CA ASN A 120 -12.93 1.13 9.06
C ASN A 120 -13.63 2.42 8.59
N ASN A 121 -13.32 2.88 7.36
CA ASN A 121 -13.95 4.02 6.73
C ASN A 121 -15.17 3.54 5.93
N GLU A 122 -16.36 4.01 6.32
CA GLU A 122 -17.63 3.55 5.74
C GLU A 122 -17.76 3.88 4.25
N TYR A 123 -17.22 5.03 3.82
CA TYR A 123 -17.30 5.45 2.43
C TYR A 123 -16.36 4.63 1.55
N ILE A 124 -15.12 4.41 2.00
CA ILE A 124 -14.20 3.51 1.28
C ILE A 124 -14.77 2.10 1.24
N LEU A 125 -15.40 1.63 2.32
CA LEU A 125 -16.00 0.31 2.39
C LEU A 125 -17.17 0.17 1.41
N SER A 126 -17.99 1.20 1.22
CA SER A 126 -19.07 1.17 0.21
C SER A 126 -18.51 1.14 -1.22
N LEU A 127 -17.48 1.94 -1.52
CA LEU A 127 -16.78 1.88 -2.81
C LEU A 127 -16.19 0.50 -3.10
N ILE A 128 -15.62 -0.16 -2.07
CA ILE A 128 -15.13 -1.54 -2.17
C ILE A 128 -16.27 -2.51 -2.45
N SER A 129 -17.39 -2.38 -1.73
CA SER A 129 -18.55 -3.26 -1.89
C SER A 129 -19.10 -3.22 -3.32
N ASP A 130 -19.26 -2.03 -3.88
CA ASP A 130 -19.77 -1.84 -5.25
C ASP A 130 -18.83 -2.41 -6.32
N ASN A 131 -17.55 -2.58 -6.00
CA ASN A 131 -16.50 -3.02 -6.93
C ASN A 131 -15.79 -4.31 -6.47
N VAL A 132 -16.45 -5.10 -5.61
CA VAL A 132 -15.83 -6.25 -4.93
C VAL A 132 -15.29 -7.29 -5.92
N SER A 133 -15.95 -7.46 -7.07
CA SER A 133 -15.54 -8.37 -8.15
C SER A 133 -14.13 -8.11 -8.67
N ALA A 134 -13.68 -6.86 -8.68
CA ALA A 134 -12.34 -6.50 -9.12
C ALA A 134 -11.35 -6.41 -7.94
N ILE A 135 -11.81 -5.94 -6.78
CA ILE A 135 -10.94 -5.64 -5.63
C ILE A 135 -10.58 -6.89 -4.84
N LEU A 136 -11.54 -7.78 -4.57
CA LEU A 136 -11.34 -8.95 -3.73
C LEU A 136 -10.22 -9.87 -4.26
N PRO A 137 -10.17 -10.25 -5.55
CA PRO A 137 -9.07 -11.07 -6.07
C PRO A 137 -7.67 -10.45 -5.92
N ILE A 138 -7.57 -9.12 -5.87
CA ILE A 138 -6.28 -8.41 -5.69
C ILE A 138 -5.84 -8.41 -4.23
N MET A 139 -6.79 -8.23 -3.31
CA MET A 139 -6.51 -8.12 -1.87
C MET A 139 -6.41 -9.49 -1.19
N PHE A 140 -7.13 -10.49 -1.69
CA PHE A 140 -7.25 -11.80 -1.05
C PHE A 140 -5.88 -12.46 -0.80
N PRO A 141 -4.95 -12.55 -1.77
CA PRO A 141 -3.66 -13.22 -1.53
C PRO A 141 -2.85 -12.57 -0.41
N ALA A 142 -2.86 -11.23 -0.33
CA ALA A 142 -2.15 -10.48 0.71
C ALA A 142 -2.76 -10.71 2.09
N LEU A 143 -4.08 -10.59 2.21
CA LEU A 143 -4.79 -10.80 3.47
C LEU A 143 -4.70 -12.26 3.94
N TYR A 144 -4.83 -13.22 3.03
CA TYR A 144 -4.79 -14.64 3.37
C TYR A 144 -3.38 -15.08 3.80
N LYS A 145 -2.33 -14.61 3.11
CA LYS A 145 -0.93 -14.90 3.47
C LYS A 145 -0.51 -14.22 4.77
N SER A 146 -0.98 -13.01 5.03
CA SER A 146 -0.59 -12.23 6.21
C SER A 146 -1.31 -12.65 7.50
N LYS A 147 -2.07 -13.75 7.49
CA LYS A 147 -2.66 -14.35 8.70
C LYS A 147 -1.63 -14.80 9.74
N GLU A 148 -0.35 -14.86 9.43
CA GLU A 148 0.69 -15.22 10.41
C GLU A 148 1.52 -14.01 10.84
N HIS A 149 0.93 -12.81 10.74
CA HIS A 149 1.64 -11.60 11.15
C HIS A 149 1.97 -11.64 12.65
N TRP A 150 3.24 -11.40 13.00
CA TRP A 150 3.75 -11.47 14.38
C TRP A 150 3.02 -10.55 15.38
N ASN A 151 2.48 -9.43 14.87
CA ASN A 151 1.71 -8.47 15.65
C ASN A 151 0.21 -8.88 15.72
N LYS A 152 -0.26 -9.19 16.93
CA LYS A 152 -1.64 -9.60 17.22
C LYS A 152 -2.71 -8.59 16.80
N THR A 153 -2.43 -7.28 16.87
CA THR A 153 -3.38 -6.25 16.45
C THR A 153 -3.61 -6.30 14.94
N ILE A 154 -2.51 -6.44 14.17
CA ILE A 154 -2.58 -6.58 12.71
C ILE A 154 -3.31 -7.87 12.34
N HIS A 155 -3.04 -8.96 13.06
CA HIS A 155 -3.75 -10.21 12.89
C HIS A 155 -5.27 -9.98 12.93
N GLY A 156 -5.82 -9.46 14.03
CA GLY A 156 -7.27 -9.29 14.11
C GLY A 156 -7.84 -8.23 13.14
N LEU A 157 -7.05 -7.23 12.71
CA LEU A 157 -7.45 -6.33 11.63
C LEU A 157 -7.58 -7.06 10.28
N ILE A 158 -6.68 -7.99 9.97
CA ILE A 158 -6.74 -8.85 8.78
C ILE A 158 -7.99 -9.74 8.83
N TYR A 159 -8.26 -10.37 9.97
CA TYR A 159 -9.46 -11.21 10.14
C TYR A 159 -10.75 -10.38 9.98
N ASN A 160 -10.79 -9.17 10.53
CA ASN A 160 -11.91 -8.26 10.31
C ASN A 160 -12.10 -7.90 8.82
N ALA A 161 -11.01 -7.58 8.11
CA ALA A 161 -11.07 -7.29 6.67
C ALA A 161 -11.54 -8.51 5.84
N LEU A 162 -11.03 -9.70 6.15
CA LEU A 162 -11.47 -10.95 5.50
C LEU A 162 -12.96 -11.24 5.75
N LYS A 163 -13.43 -11.02 6.99
CA LYS A 163 -14.84 -11.14 7.33
C LYS A 163 -15.71 -10.20 6.48
N LEU A 164 -15.36 -8.92 6.41
CA LEU A 164 -16.11 -7.93 5.61
C LEU A 164 -16.17 -8.32 4.14
N PHE A 165 -15.07 -8.82 3.56
CA PHE A 165 -15.07 -9.28 2.17
C PHE A 165 -15.98 -10.48 1.92
N MET A 166 -16.02 -11.42 2.87
CA MET A 166 -16.89 -12.59 2.75
C MET A 166 -18.36 -12.22 2.94
N GLU A 167 -18.68 -11.24 3.79
CA GLU A 167 -20.03 -10.67 3.92
C GLU A 167 -20.47 -9.95 2.63
N MET A 168 -19.56 -9.28 1.91
CA MET A 168 -19.87 -8.62 0.63
C MET A 168 -20.19 -9.62 -0.48
N ASN A 169 -19.39 -10.68 -0.64
CA ASN A 169 -19.62 -11.69 -1.67
C ASN A 169 -18.98 -13.03 -1.29
N GLN A 170 -19.76 -13.88 -0.63
CA GLN A 170 -19.31 -15.20 -0.15
C GLN A 170 -18.83 -16.10 -1.30
N LYS A 171 -19.60 -16.17 -2.40
CA LYS A 171 -19.23 -17.03 -3.54
C LYS A 171 -17.88 -16.64 -4.12
N LEU A 172 -17.65 -15.35 -4.35
CA LEU A 172 -16.38 -14.86 -4.88
C LEU A 172 -15.22 -15.08 -3.89
N PHE A 173 -15.49 -14.98 -2.59
CA PHE A 173 -14.50 -15.28 -1.55
C PHE A 173 -14.08 -16.76 -1.58
N ASP A 174 -15.04 -17.67 -1.73
CA ASP A 174 -14.77 -19.10 -1.85
C ASP A 174 -13.99 -19.41 -3.15
N ASP A 175 -14.37 -18.78 -4.27
CA ASP A 175 -13.66 -18.91 -5.54
C ASP A 175 -12.20 -18.41 -5.43
N CYS A 176 -11.97 -17.26 -4.79
CA CYS A 176 -10.63 -16.73 -4.52
C CYS A 176 -9.82 -17.66 -3.62
N THR A 177 -10.46 -18.27 -2.62
CA THR A 177 -9.83 -19.26 -1.73
C THR A 177 -9.35 -20.47 -2.52
N GLN A 178 -10.20 -21.02 -3.39
CA GLN A 178 -9.84 -22.17 -4.24
C GLN A 178 -8.72 -21.81 -5.22
N GLN A 179 -8.83 -20.67 -5.89
CA GLN A 179 -7.80 -20.20 -6.83
C GLN A 179 -6.45 -20.01 -6.13
N TYR A 180 -6.44 -19.40 -4.94
CA TYR A 180 -5.22 -19.20 -4.16
C TYR A 180 -4.55 -20.54 -3.81
N LYS A 181 -5.32 -21.55 -3.38
CA LYS A 181 -4.80 -22.90 -3.10
C LYS A 181 -4.23 -23.56 -4.36
N ALA A 182 -4.93 -23.47 -5.48
CA ALA A 182 -4.47 -24.02 -6.75
C ALA A 182 -3.18 -23.36 -7.24
N GLU A 183 -3.07 -22.03 -7.12
CA GLU A 183 -1.85 -21.29 -7.45
C GLU A 183 -0.69 -21.67 -6.54
N ARG A 184 -0.91 -21.81 -5.22
CA ARG A 184 0.09 -22.28 -4.25
C ARG A 184 0.61 -23.67 -4.59
N GLN A 185 -0.27 -24.60 -4.96
CA GLN A 185 0.13 -25.95 -5.36
C GLN A 185 0.96 -25.92 -6.65
N LYS A 186 0.54 -25.14 -7.64
CA LYS A 186 1.27 -24.96 -8.90
C LYS A 186 2.64 -24.31 -8.69
N GLU A 187 2.78 -23.37 -7.74
CA GLU A 187 4.06 -22.79 -7.35
C GLU A 187 4.98 -23.84 -6.71
N LYS A 188 4.46 -24.68 -5.81
CA LYS A 188 5.21 -25.79 -5.19
C LYS A 188 5.69 -26.80 -6.24
N GLU A 189 4.84 -27.17 -7.19
CA GLU A 189 5.21 -28.07 -8.29
C GLU A 189 6.30 -27.48 -9.19
N LYS A 190 6.18 -26.20 -9.56
CA LYS A 190 7.22 -25.51 -10.32
C LYS A 190 8.55 -25.46 -9.55
N HIS A 191 8.50 -25.23 -8.24
CA HIS A 191 9.69 -25.26 -7.40
C HIS A 191 10.37 -26.63 -7.45
N LYS A 192 9.59 -27.70 -7.25
CA LYS A 192 10.08 -29.08 -7.32
C LYS A 192 10.69 -29.41 -8.69
N GLN A 193 10.04 -29.00 -9.78
CA GLN A 193 10.59 -29.19 -11.14
C GLN A 193 11.92 -28.47 -11.35
N ARG A 194 12.09 -27.26 -10.79
CA ARG A 194 13.37 -26.54 -10.83
C ARG A 194 14.44 -27.27 -10.02
N ASP A 195 14.11 -27.75 -8.83
CA ASP A 195 15.06 -28.49 -7.99
C ASP A 195 15.50 -29.79 -8.67
N GLU A 196 14.56 -30.52 -9.29
CA GLU A 196 14.87 -31.72 -10.07
C GLU A 196 15.76 -31.41 -11.28
N ALA A 197 15.51 -30.31 -11.99
CA ALA A 197 16.37 -29.86 -13.09
C ALA A 197 17.79 -29.50 -12.60
N TRP A 198 17.90 -28.78 -11.47
CA TRP A 198 19.18 -28.45 -10.86
C TRP A 198 19.94 -29.69 -10.37
N ASN A 199 19.24 -30.67 -9.78
CA ASN A 199 19.83 -31.93 -9.36
C ASN A 199 20.37 -32.74 -10.56
N LYS A 200 19.64 -32.75 -11.68
CA LYS A 200 20.14 -33.38 -12.92
C LYS A 200 21.41 -32.71 -13.44
N ILE A 201 21.45 -31.37 -13.45
CA ILE A 201 22.65 -30.61 -13.83
C ILE A 201 23.81 -30.92 -12.88
N SER A 202 23.56 -30.95 -11.56
CA SER A 202 24.56 -31.27 -10.55
C SER A 202 25.16 -32.67 -10.76
N ASN A 203 24.32 -33.67 -10.99
CA ASN A 203 24.77 -35.05 -11.22
C ASN A 203 25.58 -35.16 -12.52
N LEU A 204 25.09 -34.56 -13.62
CA LEU A 204 25.83 -34.52 -14.89
C LEU A 204 27.17 -33.78 -14.75
N ALA A 205 27.23 -32.74 -13.92
CA ALA A 205 28.48 -32.05 -13.63
C ALA A 205 29.45 -32.94 -12.85
N GLN A 206 28.99 -33.72 -11.87
CA GLN A 206 29.83 -34.65 -11.10
C GLN A 206 30.44 -35.75 -11.98
N ASP A 207 29.70 -36.23 -12.97
CA ASP A 207 30.16 -37.26 -13.91
C ASP A 207 31.20 -36.73 -14.92
N ASN A 208 31.41 -35.41 -14.99
CA ASN A 208 32.38 -34.81 -15.90
C ASN A 208 33.83 -35.11 -15.43
N PRO A 209 34.72 -35.65 -16.29
CA PRO A 209 36.12 -35.91 -15.94
C PRO A 209 36.87 -34.65 -15.44
N GLN A 210 36.46 -33.46 -15.89
CA GLN A 210 37.03 -32.18 -15.47
C GLN A 210 36.45 -31.65 -14.14
N TYR A 211 35.41 -32.27 -13.59
CA TYR A 211 34.76 -31.84 -12.35
C TYR A 211 35.73 -31.77 -11.17
N LYS A 212 36.57 -32.81 -11.01
CA LYS A 212 37.61 -32.86 -9.97
C LYS A 212 38.65 -31.76 -10.16
N LEU A 213 39.01 -31.42 -11.40
CA LEU A 213 39.97 -30.36 -11.71
C LEU A 213 39.42 -28.97 -11.36
N VAL A 214 38.12 -28.75 -11.54
CA VAL A 214 37.45 -27.48 -11.19
C VAL A 214 37.26 -27.36 -9.67
N MET A 215 36.84 -28.42 -8.98
CA MET A 215 36.68 -28.42 -7.52
C MET A 215 38.01 -28.32 -6.74
N LEU A 216 39.11 -28.84 -7.30
CA LEU A 216 40.45 -28.77 -6.71
C LEU A 216 41.24 -27.51 -7.16
N SER A 217 40.68 -26.68 -8.04
CA SER A 217 41.36 -25.49 -8.55
C SER A 217 41.44 -24.40 -7.46
N PRO A 218 42.62 -23.83 -7.16
CA PRO A 218 42.79 -22.80 -6.13
C PRO A 218 42.06 -21.47 -6.44
N ALA A 219 41.51 -21.33 -7.64
CA ALA A 219 40.74 -20.15 -8.05
C ALA A 219 39.35 -20.06 -7.40
N SER A 220 38.90 -21.10 -6.67
CA SER A 220 37.66 -21.08 -5.91
C SER A 220 37.86 -20.75 -4.43
N ASN A 221 38.76 -19.81 -4.11
CA ASN A 221 38.78 -19.11 -2.81
C ASN A 221 37.69 -18.02 -2.77
N ASN A 222 36.44 -18.40 -3.09
CA ASN A 222 35.27 -17.58 -2.87
C ASN A 222 34.54 -18.16 -1.65
N PRO A 223 34.16 -17.36 -0.62
CA PRO A 223 33.59 -17.85 0.64
C PRO A 223 32.13 -18.31 0.51
N GLY A 224 31.78 -18.95 -0.60
CA GLY A 224 30.45 -19.49 -0.89
C GLY A 224 30.54 -21.00 -1.12
N SER A 225 31.04 -21.76 -0.14
CA SER A 225 30.84 -23.20 -0.13
C SER A 225 29.34 -23.48 -0.24
N PRO A 226 28.88 -24.42 -1.09
CA PRO A 226 27.53 -24.92 -0.95
C PRO A 226 27.49 -25.66 0.38
N MET A 227 26.85 -25.05 1.37
CA MET A 227 26.36 -25.78 2.53
C MET A 227 25.67 -27.05 2.01
N PRO A 228 25.88 -28.22 2.63
CA PRO A 228 25.04 -29.37 2.31
C PRO A 228 23.61 -28.88 2.45
N ALA A 229 22.82 -29.04 1.39
CA ALA A 229 21.40 -28.76 1.45
C ALA A 229 20.87 -29.60 2.61
N SER A 230 20.65 -28.97 3.77
CA SER A 230 19.83 -29.55 4.80
C SER A 230 18.51 -29.78 4.11
N SER A 231 18.27 -31.04 3.75
CA SER A 231 16.98 -31.58 3.38
C SER A 231 16.09 -31.48 4.62
N ASN A 232 15.79 -30.25 5.02
CA ASN A 232 14.60 -29.94 5.78
C ASN A 232 13.46 -29.83 4.77
N SER A 233 13.24 -30.92 4.04
CA SER A 233 11.96 -31.21 3.42
C SER A 233 11.01 -31.70 4.52
N GLN A 234 10.92 -30.95 5.61
CA GLN A 234 9.66 -30.86 6.30
C GLN A 234 8.81 -30.00 5.39
N ALA A 235 8.16 -30.68 4.43
CA ALA A 235 6.85 -30.24 4.03
C ALA A 235 6.05 -30.22 5.35
N GLU A 236 6.08 -29.08 6.04
CA GLU A 236 5.01 -28.75 6.95
C GLU A 236 3.78 -28.80 6.06
N ASP A 237 3.05 -29.89 6.22
CA ASP A 237 1.65 -29.99 5.91
C ASP A 237 0.99 -28.86 6.70
N GLU A 238 1.06 -27.64 6.16
CA GLU A 238 0.18 -26.54 6.54
C GLU A 238 -1.21 -27.09 6.25
N GLY A 239 -1.79 -27.73 7.26
CA GLY A 239 -3.19 -28.08 7.31
C GLY A 239 -3.93 -26.76 7.14
N ASP A 240 -4.26 -26.45 5.90
CA ASP A 240 -4.84 -25.18 5.49
C ASP A 240 -6.20 -25.09 6.15
N VAL A 241 -6.21 -24.45 7.33
CA VAL A 241 -7.40 -24.32 8.16
C VAL A 241 -8.42 -23.62 7.27
N ILE A 242 -9.46 -24.37 6.89
CA ILE A 242 -10.59 -23.82 6.17
C ILE A 242 -11.08 -22.64 7.00
N VAL A 243 -10.91 -21.44 6.44
CA VAL A 243 -11.31 -20.22 7.12
C VAL A 243 -12.82 -20.12 7.01
N SER A 244 -13.48 -20.70 8.02
CA SER A 244 -14.93 -20.61 8.18
C SER A 244 -15.34 -19.24 8.70
N MET A 245 -16.58 -18.84 8.42
CA MET A 245 -17.18 -17.64 9.01
C MET A 245 -17.01 -17.62 10.52
N GLU A 246 -17.30 -18.71 11.21
CA GLU A 246 -17.20 -18.81 12.67
C GLU A 246 -15.78 -18.50 13.20
N LYS A 247 -14.72 -18.98 12.52
CA LYS A 247 -13.34 -18.67 12.89
C LYS A 247 -13.03 -17.18 12.66
N LEU A 248 -13.46 -16.63 11.51
CA LEU A 248 -13.31 -15.20 11.23
C LEU A 248 -14.04 -14.34 12.26
N GLU A 249 -15.23 -14.74 12.70
CA GLU A 249 -16.00 -14.03 13.72
C GLU A 249 -15.38 -14.06 15.10
N ALA A 250 -14.84 -15.21 15.52
CA ALA A 250 -14.20 -15.36 16.82
C ALA A 250 -12.97 -14.44 16.93
N GLU A 251 -12.13 -14.41 15.88
CA GLU A 251 -10.89 -13.63 15.87
C GLU A 251 -11.11 -12.13 15.65
N ALA A 252 -12.16 -11.73 14.93
CA ALA A 252 -12.47 -10.31 14.71
C ALA A 252 -13.05 -9.61 15.96
N LYS A 253 -13.62 -10.36 16.92
CA LYS A 253 -14.27 -9.78 18.12
C LYS A 253 -13.30 -9.06 19.06
N ASP A 254 -12.08 -9.57 19.20
CA ASP A 254 -11.06 -8.96 20.09
C ASP A 254 -10.62 -7.57 19.60
N VAL A 255 -10.59 -7.36 18.29
CA VAL A 255 -10.15 -6.09 17.69
C VAL A 255 -11.26 -5.03 17.68
N LYS A 256 -12.55 -5.40 17.57
CA LYS A 256 -13.65 -4.43 17.71
C LYS A 256 -13.56 -3.66 19.03
N ASN A 257 -13.19 -4.33 20.13
CA ASN A 257 -13.04 -3.68 21.43
C ASN A 257 -11.86 -2.69 21.46
N SER A 258 -10.72 -3.02 20.84
CA SER A 258 -9.56 -2.12 20.74
C SER A 258 -9.81 -0.93 19.79
N ILE A 259 -10.50 -1.15 18.67
CA ILE A 259 -10.88 -0.09 17.71
C ILE A 259 -11.86 0.88 18.36
N VAL A 260 -12.87 0.37 19.08
CA VAL A 260 -13.85 1.22 19.79
C VAL A 260 -13.17 2.07 20.87
N GLN A 261 -12.14 1.56 21.55
CA GLN A 261 -11.35 2.35 22.49
C GLN A 261 -10.50 3.43 21.80
N LYS A 262 -9.93 3.16 20.62
CA LYS A 262 -9.20 4.16 19.80
C LYS A 262 -10.15 5.23 19.24
N LYS A 263 -11.32 4.83 18.68
CA LYS A 263 -12.39 5.75 18.23
C LYS A 263 -13.00 6.60 19.36
N LYS A 264 -12.89 6.19 20.64
CA LYS A 264 -13.28 7.05 21.77
C LYS A 264 -12.25 8.13 22.10
N LYS A 265 -10.98 7.95 21.70
CA LYS A 265 -9.94 8.99 21.81
C LYS A 265 -9.98 9.98 20.65
N ASP A 266 -10.34 9.51 19.45
CA ASP A 266 -10.44 10.34 18.25
C ASP A 266 -11.91 10.68 17.95
N LYS A 267 -12.31 11.94 18.13
CA LYS A 267 -13.69 12.41 17.87
C LYS A 267 -14.14 12.02 16.45
N PRO A 268 -15.43 11.67 16.24
CA PRO A 268 -15.95 11.31 14.93
C PRO A 268 -15.69 12.45 13.93
N LEU A 269 -14.99 12.12 12.84
CA LEU A 269 -14.80 13.00 11.69
C LEU A 269 -16.14 13.11 10.97
N LEU A 270 -16.98 14.03 11.46
CA LEU A 270 -18.08 14.57 10.68
C LEU A 270 -17.50 15.10 9.37
N ARG A 271 -18.17 14.80 8.25
CA ARG A 271 -17.89 15.32 6.91
C ARG A 271 -17.79 16.85 6.96
N ARG A 272 -16.60 17.36 7.23
CA ARG A 272 -16.31 18.76 7.45
C ARG A 272 -15.37 19.15 6.33
N LYS A 273 -15.69 20.24 5.64
CA LYS A 273 -14.76 20.90 4.72
C LYS A 273 -13.41 20.97 5.44
N SER A 274 -12.38 20.52 4.76
CA SER A 274 -11.03 20.53 5.31
C SER A 274 -10.71 21.97 5.74
N GLU A 275 -10.60 22.19 7.04
CA GLU A 275 -10.13 23.45 7.62
C GLU A 275 -8.84 23.09 8.34
N LEU A 276 -7.72 23.43 7.71
CA LEU A 276 -6.42 23.11 8.24
C LEU A 276 -6.19 23.89 9.55
N PRO A 277 -5.86 23.23 10.68
CA PRO A 277 -5.39 23.94 11.85
C PRO A 277 -4.08 24.68 11.52
N HIS A 278 -3.93 25.91 12.02
CA HIS A 278 -2.74 26.72 11.77
C HIS A 278 -1.53 26.13 12.51
N ASP A 279 -0.60 25.53 11.76
CA ASP A 279 0.65 25.01 12.32
C ASP A 279 1.61 26.17 12.61
N VAL A 280 1.76 26.48 13.90
CA VAL A 280 2.61 27.56 14.42
C VAL A 280 4.08 27.39 13.97
N VAL A 281 4.55 26.15 13.80
CA VAL A 281 5.92 25.88 13.34
C VAL A 281 6.07 26.22 11.87
N MET A 282 5.08 25.88 11.05
CA MET A 282 5.09 26.20 9.63
C MET A 282 4.98 27.71 9.38
N ILE A 283 4.13 28.41 10.14
CA ILE A 283 4.00 29.87 10.07
C ILE A 283 5.33 30.52 10.42
N LYS A 284 5.97 30.08 11.50
CA LYS A 284 7.28 30.60 11.91
C LYS A 284 8.37 30.30 10.87
N ALA A 285 8.33 29.14 10.22
CA ALA A 285 9.27 28.79 9.15
C ALA A 285 9.07 29.67 7.89
N LEU A 286 7.82 29.99 7.54
CA LEU A 286 7.49 30.91 6.44
C LEU A 286 7.88 32.35 6.76
N GLU A 287 7.66 32.81 8.00
CA GLU A 287 8.04 34.15 8.47
C GLU A 287 9.56 34.33 8.53
N THR A 288 10.31 33.27 8.88
CA THR A 288 11.77 33.31 8.98
C THR A 288 12.48 33.06 7.65
N HIS A 289 11.77 32.56 6.64
CA HIS A 289 12.33 32.31 5.32
C HIS A 289 12.53 33.61 4.54
N LYS A 290 13.74 34.18 4.61
CA LYS A 290 14.19 35.23 3.68
C LYS A 290 14.62 34.59 2.36
N ARG A 291 13.98 35.02 1.27
CA ARG A 291 14.33 34.64 -0.10
C ARG A 291 15.78 35.07 -0.38
N SER A 292 16.66 34.13 -0.74
CA SER A 292 18.04 34.43 -1.10
C SER A 292 18.14 34.69 -2.60
N ASP A 293 17.63 35.83 -3.08
CA ASP A 293 17.89 36.33 -4.44
C ASP A 293 17.70 37.86 -4.49
N GLU A 294 18.80 38.58 -4.68
CA GLU A 294 18.83 40.04 -4.93
C GLU A 294 18.50 40.41 -6.39
N PHE A 295 18.24 39.43 -7.28
CA PHE A 295 18.24 39.65 -8.74
C PHE A 295 16.95 39.29 -9.48
N LEU A 296 15.79 39.28 -8.82
CA LEU A 296 14.51 39.29 -9.53
C LEU A 296 13.68 40.49 -9.10
N VAL A 297 13.94 41.63 -9.76
CA VAL A 297 13.06 42.79 -9.72
C VAL A 297 11.72 42.35 -10.31
N THR A 298 10.68 42.30 -9.48
CA THR A 298 9.30 42.29 -9.96
C THR A 298 9.10 43.56 -10.76
N SER A 299 8.94 43.43 -12.07
CA SER A 299 8.49 44.53 -12.93
C SER A 299 7.23 45.13 -12.32
N SER A 300 7.37 46.34 -11.78
CA SER A 300 6.26 47.15 -11.29
C SER A 300 5.33 47.42 -12.46
N GLU A 301 4.05 47.06 -12.28
CA GLU A 301 2.95 47.48 -13.13
C GLU A 301 3.06 48.99 -13.39
N GLN A 302 3.27 49.37 -14.65
CA GLN A 302 3.02 50.72 -15.13
C GLN A 302 1.63 50.72 -15.77
N ASN A 303 0.73 51.44 -15.09
CA ASN A 303 -0.58 51.99 -15.50
C ASN A 303 -1.64 51.05 -16.07
#